data_AF-A0A955C9G2-F1
#
_entry.id   AF-A0A955C9G2-F1
#
_cell.length_a   1.000
_cell.length_b   1.000
_cell.length_c   1.000
_cell.angle_alpha   90.00
_cell.angle_beta   90.00
_cell.angle_gamma   90.00
#
_symmetry.space_group_name_H-M   'P 1'
#
loop_
_entity.id
_entity.type
_entity.pdbx_description
1 polymer ?
#
loop_
_entity_poly.entity_id
_entity_poly.type
_entity_poly.pdbx_seq_one_letter_code
_entity_poly.pdbx_strand_id
1 'polypeptide(L)'
;MTTSTLTNASSATNNGASANTPLRDIEPAELKRWLDEGKVIVVDVREPDEFAAERIEGALSRPLSSLNPANVPDNRDKTVVLHCRSGKRSTEAAQRLLAAGREEVCHLKGGLK
;
A
#
# COMPACT_ATOMS: atom_id res chain seq x y z
N MET A 1 -5.37 18.88 56.87
CA MET A 1 -5.87 17.54 56.50
C MET A 1 -6.41 17.64 55.08
N THR A 2 -5.72 16.96 54.16
CA THR A 2 -6.27 16.22 53.00
C THR A 2 -7.16 16.99 52.01
N THR A 3 -6.97 16.98 50.69
CA THR A 3 -6.16 16.19 49.74
C THR A 3 -6.48 16.77 48.36
N SER A 4 -5.53 16.69 47.42
CA SER A 4 -5.71 16.31 46.01
C SER A 4 -6.78 17.06 45.15
N THR A 5 -6.54 17.50 43.91
CA THR A 5 -5.65 16.96 42.89
C THR A 5 -5.59 17.97 41.74
N LEU A 6 -4.46 17.97 41.05
CA LEU A 6 -4.11 18.82 39.92
C LEU A 6 -5.08 18.67 38.74
N THR A 7 -5.60 19.80 38.25
CA THR A 7 -6.17 19.93 36.91
C THR A 7 -5.02 20.03 35.92
N ASN A 8 -4.60 18.90 35.34
CA ASN A 8 -3.64 18.88 34.25
C ASN A 8 -4.38 18.88 32.91
N ALA A 9 -4.73 20.06 32.40
CA ALA A 9 -5.14 20.24 31.00
C ALA A 9 -3.91 20.59 30.15
N SER A 10 -2.97 19.64 30.08
CA SER A 10 -1.85 19.69 29.15
C SER A 10 -2.26 19.00 27.86
N SER A 11 -2.41 19.79 26.79
CA SER A 11 -1.64 19.64 25.55
C SER A 11 -2.42 20.21 24.38
N ALA A 12 -1.97 21.39 23.97
CA ALA A 12 -2.31 22.01 22.70
C ALA A 12 -2.01 21.08 21.53
N THR A 13 -2.88 21.18 20.54
CA THR A 13 -2.91 20.48 19.26
C THR A 13 -1.68 20.82 18.43
N ASN A 14 -0.64 20.00 18.53
CA ASN A 14 0.47 20.03 17.57
C ASN A 14 0.76 18.60 17.12
N ASN A 15 -0.05 18.09 16.20
CA ASN A 15 0.27 16.86 15.47
C ASN A 15 0.45 17.21 14.00
N GLY A 16 1.70 17.42 13.61
CA GLY A 16 2.09 17.45 12.22
C GLY A 16 1.74 16.11 11.55
N ALA A 17 1.13 16.21 10.36
CA ALA A 17 1.04 15.17 9.33
C ALA A 17 1.18 13.72 9.81
N SER A 18 0.15 13.18 10.48
CA SER A 18 0.07 11.75 10.75
C SER A 18 -0.38 11.04 9.47
N ALA A 19 0.59 10.46 8.77
CA ALA A 19 0.44 9.61 7.58
C ALA A 19 -0.20 8.25 7.94
N ASN A 20 -1.42 8.27 8.48
CA ASN A 20 -2.17 7.08 8.87
C ASN A 20 -3.38 6.84 7.95
N THR A 21 -3.16 6.89 6.64
CA THR A 21 -4.13 6.27 5.72
C THR A 21 -3.97 4.76 5.85
N PRO A 22 -5.01 4.01 6.24
CA PRO A 22 -4.89 2.58 6.49
C PRO A 22 -4.55 1.87 5.18
N LEU A 23 -3.37 1.25 5.15
CA LEU A 23 -3.02 0.30 4.10
C LEU A 23 -3.96 -0.88 4.18
N ARG A 24 -4.59 -1.23 3.06
CA ARG A 24 -5.52 -2.36 3.01
C ARG A 24 -4.77 -3.63 2.67
N ASP A 25 -4.68 -4.54 3.63
CA ASP A 25 -4.19 -5.90 3.38
C ASP A 25 -5.24 -6.70 2.60
N ILE A 26 -4.78 -7.42 1.59
CA ILE A 26 -5.61 -8.35 0.82
C ILE A 26 -4.95 -9.72 0.75
N GLU A 27 -5.78 -10.75 0.78
CA GLU A 27 -5.32 -12.13 0.73
C GLU A 27 -5.10 -12.58 -0.73
N PRO A 28 -4.19 -13.56 -0.97
CA PRO A 28 -3.96 -14.09 -2.31
C PRO A 28 -5.21 -14.64 -2.99
N ALA A 29 -6.11 -15.25 -2.21
CA ALA A 29 -7.38 -15.76 -2.72
C ALA A 29 -8.30 -14.65 -3.21
N GLU A 30 -8.30 -13.50 -2.54
CA GLU A 30 -9.10 -12.33 -2.92
C GLU A 30 -8.51 -11.64 -4.16
N LEU A 31 -7.19 -11.49 -4.21
CA LEU A 31 -6.48 -10.98 -5.39
C LEU A 31 -6.80 -11.83 -6.63
N LYS A 32 -6.78 -13.17 -6.49
CA LYS A 32 -7.13 -14.08 -7.58
C LYS A 32 -8.56 -13.87 -8.07
N ARG A 33 -9.53 -13.70 -7.16
CA ARG A 33 -10.92 -13.42 -7.53
C ARG A 33 -11.05 -12.13 -8.33
N TRP A 34 -10.42 -11.05 -7.88
CA TRP A 34 -10.51 -9.78 -8.60
C TRP A 34 -9.77 -9.79 -9.94
N LEU A 35 -8.71 -10.59 -10.08
CA LEU A 35 -8.03 -10.86 -11.34
C LEU A 35 -8.97 -11.55 -12.33
N ASP A 36 -9.66 -12.62 -11.90
CA ASP A 36 -10.68 -13.32 -12.68
C ASP A 36 -11.85 -12.39 -13.08
N GLU A 37 -12.26 -11.48 -12.19
CA GLU A 37 -13.30 -10.48 -12.44
C GLU A 37 -12.82 -9.27 -13.28
N GLY A 38 -11.51 -9.12 -13.52
CA GLY A 38 -10.94 -7.97 -14.24
C GLY A 38 -11.05 -6.63 -13.51
N LYS A 39 -11.32 -6.64 -12.20
CA LYS A 39 -11.55 -5.46 -11.34
C LYS A 39 -10.30 -4.98 -10.60
N VAL A 40 -9.15 -5.59 -10.88
CA VAL A 40 -7.89 -5.28 -10.18
C VAL A 40 -6.78 -4.94 -11.15
N ILE A 41 -5.89 -4.07 -10.70
CA ILE A 41 -4.60 -3.83 -11.34
C ILE A 41 -3.53 -4.26 -10.37
N VAL A 42 -2.81 -5.31 -10.72
CA VAL A 42 -1.70 -5.82 -9.93
C VAL A 42 -0.45 -5.04 -10.29
N VAL A 43 0.22 -4.48 -9.29
CA VAL A 43 1.46 -3.73 -9.45
C VAL A 43 2.57 -4.47 -8.74
N ASP A 44 3.51 -4.96 -9.53
CA ASP A 44 4.68 -5.68 -9.03
C ASP A 44 5.79 -4.68 -8.73
N VAL A 45 6.18 -4.59 -7.45
CA VAL A 45 7.25 -3.70 -7.01
C VAL A 45 8.61 -4.38 -6.84
N ARG A 46 8.73 -5.62 -7.33
CA ARG A 46 10.01 -6.32 -7.44
C ARG A 46 10.90 -5.67 -8.51
N GLU A 47 12.16 -6.08 -8.51
CA GLU A 47 13.10 -5.64 -9.53
C GLU A 47 12.68 -6.17 -10.92
N PRO A 48 12.97 -5.43 -12.00
CA PRO A 48 12.49 -5.78 -13.34
C PRO A 48 13.02 -7.14 -13.82
N ASP A 49 14.22 -7.54 -13.39
CA ASP A 49 14.78 -8.88 -13.63
C ASP A 49 13.92 -9.99 -13.02
N GLU A 50 13.41 -9.81 -11.78
CA GLU A 50 12.51 -10.76 -11.13
C GLU A 50 11.17 -10.85 -11.87
N PHE A 51 10.65 -9.72 -12.34
CA PHE A 51 9.41 -9.66 -13.10
C PHE A 51 9.54 -10.28 -14.51
N ALA A 52 10.71 -10.14 -15.14
CA ALA A 52 10.99 -10.74 -16.44
C ALA A 52 11.09 -12.27 -16.36
N ALA A 53 11.62 -12.80 -15.25
CA ALA A 53 11.69 -14.23 -15.00
C ALA A 53 10.30 -14.83 -14.77
N GLU A 54 9.50 -14.23 -13.87
CA GLU A 54 8.16 -14.72 -13.52
C GLU A 54 7.24 -13.57 -13.15
N ARG A 55 6.05 -13.53 -13.75
CA ARG A 55 5.04 -12.48 -13.49
C ARG A 55 3.63 -13.04 -13.47
N ILE A 56 2.76 -12.29 -12.79
CA ILE A 56 1.31 -12.47 -12.89
C ILE A 56 0.86 -11.87 -14.22
N GLU A 57 0.00 -12.59 -14.95
CA GLU A 57 -0.58 -12.07 -16.19
C GLU A 57 -1.43 -10.81 -15.90
N GLY A 58 -1.22 -9.76 -16.70
CA GLY A 58 -1.85 -8.46 -16.48
C GLY A 58 -1.23 -7.59 -15.37
N ALA A 59 -0.21 -8.07 -14.65
CA ALA A 59 0.50 -7.25 -13.68
C ALA A 59 1.39 -6.20 -14.36
N LEU A 60 1.51 -5.03 -13.74
CA LEU A 60 2.37 -3.94 -14.15
C LEU A 60 3.65 -3.93 -13.33
N SER A 61 4.80 -3.97 -14.00
CA SER A 61 6.09 -3.80 -13.32
C SER A 61 6.31 -2.34 -12.94
N ARG A 62 6.39 -2.07 -11.64
CA ARG A 62 6.75 -0.78 -11.04
C ARG A 62 7.74 -1.00 -9.89
N PRO A 63 9.02 -1.29 -10.20
CA PRO A 63 10.04 -1.57 -9.20
C PRO A 63 10.10 -0.47 -8.15
N LEU A 64 10.24 -0.83 -6.87
CA LEU A 64 10.33 0.15 -5.77
C LEU A 64 11.44 1.19 -6.01
N SER A 65 12.56 0.73 -6.59
CA SER A 65 13.73 1.56 -6.95
C SER A 65 13.39 2.69 -7.92
N SER A 66 12.44 2.48 -8.82
CA SER A 66 11.97 3.44 -9.83
C SER A 66 10.48 3.79 -9.68
N LEU A 67 9.91 3.55 -8.50
CA LEU A 67 8.47 3.70 -8.29
C LEU A 67 8.13 5.18 -8.30
N ASN A 68 7.41 5.59 -9.35
CA ASN A 68 6.84 6.92 -9.46
C ASN A 68 5.31 6.81 -9.29
N PRO A 69 4.71 7.47 -8.29
CA PRO A 69 3.27 7.42 -8.04
C PRO A 69 2.42 7.95 -9.21
N ALA A 70 2.98 8.82 -10.05
CA ALA A 70 2.32 9.31 -11.26
C ALA A 70 2.22 8.24 -12.37
N ASN A 71 3.10 7.24 -12.36
CA ASN A 71 3.15 6.17 -13.35
C ASN A 71 2.33 4.93 -12.95
N VAL A 72 1.78 4.93 -11.74
CA VAL A 72 0.81 3.91 -11.31
C VAL A 72 -0.54 4.34 -11.87
N PRO A 73 -1.29 3.49 -12.58
CA PRO A 73 -2.62 3.86 -13.03
C PRO A 73 -3.53 4.08 -11.81
N ASP A 74 -4.28 5.18 -11.79
CA ASP A 74 -5.43 5.34 -10.92
C ASP A 74 -6.66 5.04 -11.76
N ASN A 75 -7.20 3.84 -11.64
CA ASN A 75 -8.49 3.54 -12.26
C ASN A 75 -9.51 3.54 -11.13
N ARG A 76 -10.44 4.51 -11.15
CA ARG A 76 -11.56 4.52 -10.18
C ARG A 76 -12.40 3.25 -10.23
N ASP A 77 -12.40 2.54 -11.37
CA ASP A 77 -13.09 1.27 -11.57
C ASP A 77 -12.28 0.04 -11.16
N LYS A 78 -10.97 0.16 -10.91
CA LYS A 78 -10.11 -0.99 -10.61
C LYS A 78 -9.23 -0.74 -9.39
N THR A 79 -9.28 -1.65 -8.44
CA THR A 79 -8.46 -1.58 -7.24
C THR A 79 -6.99 -1.82 -7.59
N VAL A 80 -6.11 -0.92 -7.15
CA VAL A 80 -4.67 -1.08 -7.32
C VAL A 80 -4.10 -1.90 -6.17
N VAL A 81 -3.47 -3.01 -6.52
CA VAL A 81 -2.91 -3.97 -5.57
C VAL A 81 -1.41 -4.07 -5.76
N LEU A 82 -0.65 -3.64 -4.77
CA LEU A 82 0.79 -3.78 -4.76
C LEU A 82 1.19 -5.13 -4.19
N HIS A 83 2.10 -5.83 -4.86
CA HIS A 83 2.69 -7.04 -4.31
C HIS A 83 4.21 -7.04 -4.45
N CYS A 84 4.85 -7.77 -3.55
CA CYS A 84 6.27 -8.09 -3.64
C CYS A 84 6.52 -9.50 -3.10
N ARG A 85 7.78 -9.91 -3.01
CA ARG A 85 8.15 -11.23 -2.48
C ARG A 85 7.82 -11.43 -1.00
N SER A 86 7.89 -10.39 -0.17
CA SER A 86 7.88 -10.55 1.31
C SER A 86 7.01 -9.53 2.06
N GLY A 87 6.18 -8.75 1.36
CA GLY A 87 5.39 -7.65 1.93
C GLY A 87 6.15 -6.33 2.16
N LYS A 88 7.45 -6.35 2.51
CA LYS A 88 8.22 -5.13 2.86
C LYS A 88 8.25 -4.07 1.76
N ARG A 89 8.63 -4.46 0.53
CA ARG A 89 8.73 -3.52 -0.60
C ARG A 89 7.37 -2.95 -1.00
N SER A 90 6.32 -3.76 -0.93
CA SER A 90 4.94 -3.33 -1.25
C SER A 90 4.39 -2.37 -0.20
N THR A 91 4.70 -2.54 1.08
CA THR A 91 4.35 -1.56 2.13
C THR A 91 5.01 -0.22 1.88
N GLU A 92 6.31 -0.20 1.57
CA GLU A 92 7.03 1.05 1.28
C GLU A 92 6.49 1.74 0.01
N ALA A 93 6.26 0.97 -1.06
CA ALA A 93 5.65 1.50 -2.28
C ALA A 93 4.26 2.09 -2.01
N ALA A 94 3.47 1.43 -1.17
CA ALA A 94 2.15 1.88 -0.83
C ALA A 94 2.19 3.17 0.02
N GLN A 95 3.14 3.29 0.96
CA GLN A 95 3.38 4.55 1.68
C GLN A 95 3.77 5.69 0.74
N ARG A 96 4.62 5.44 -0.26
CA ARG A 96 4.98 6.45 -1.28
C ARG A 96 3.76 6.89 -2.10
N LEU A 97 2.87 5.97 -2.44
CA LEU A 97 1.62 6.26 -3.14
C LEU A 97 0.66 7.09 -2.29
N LEU A 98 0.48 6.72 -1.02
CA LEU A 98 -0.32 7.47 -0.06
C LEU A 98 0.23 8.90 0.13
N ALA A 99 1.55 9.04 0.27
CA ALA A 99 2.22 10.34 0.38
C ALA A 99 2.06 11.21 -0.88
N ALA A 100 1.84 10.59 -2.04
CA ALA A 100 1.55 11.27 -3.29
C ALA A 100 0.06 11.65 -3.46
N GLY A 101 -0.77 11.41 -2.44
CA GLY A 101 -2.19 11.75 -2.45
C GLY A 101 -3.12 10.64 -2.96
N ARG A 102 -2.66 9.38 -3.00
CA ARG A 102 -3.56 8.26 -3.28
C ARG A 102 -4.50 8.02 -2.10
N GLU A 103 -5.78 7.94 -2.39
CA GLU A 103 -6.82 7.72 -1.38
C GLU A 103 -6.95 6.24 -1.02
N GLU A 104 -6.78 5.34 -2.01
CA GLU A 104 -6.94 3.90 -1.82
C GLU A 104 -5.72 3.15 -2.35
N VAL A 105 -5.03 2.43 -1.47
CA VAL A 105 -3.87 1.62 -1.81
C VAL A 105 -3.96 0.29 -1.07
N CYS A 106 -4.05 -0.80 -1.84
CA CYS A 106 -4.09 -2.15 -1.30
C CYS A 106 -2.73 -2.84 -1.50
N HIS A 107 -2.34 -3.70 -0.57
CA HIS A 107 -1.17 -4.56 -0.78
C HIS A 107 -1.45 -6.02 -0.43
N LEU A 108 -0.81 -6.91 -1.19
CA LEU A 108 -0.90 -8.34 -0.97
C LEU A 108 -0.18 -8.72 0.33
N LYS A 109 -0.93 -9.28 1.27
CA LYS A 109 -0.40 -9.78 2.54
C LYS A 109 0.36 -11.09 2.32
N GLY A 110 1.55 -11.20 2.93
CA GLY A 110 2.37 -12.42 2.87
C GLY A 110 3.32 -12.54 1.67
N GLY A 111 3.12 -11.73 0.62
CA GLY A 111 3.96 -11.74 -0.58
C GLY A 111 3.79 -12.98 -1.47
N LEU A 112 4.61 -13.08 -2.52
CA LEU A 112 4.70 -14.26 -3.40
C LEU A 112 5.54 -15.35 -2.69
N LYS A 113 4.92 -16.43 -2.24
CA LYS A 113 5.58 -17.61 -1.68
C LYS A 113 5.48 -18.79 -2.63
#